data_AF-A0A968UQR5-F1
#
_entry.id   AF-A0A968UQR5-F1
#
_cell.length_a   1.000
_cell.length_b   1.000
_cell.length_c   1.000
_cell.angle_alpha   90.00
_cell.angle_beta   90.00
_cell.angle_gamma   90.00
#
_symmetry.space_group_name_H-M   'P 1'
#
loop_
_entity.id
_entity.type
_entity.pdbx_description
1 polymer ?
#
loop_
_entity_poly.entity_id
_entity_poly.type
_entity_poly.pdbx_seq_one_letter_code
_entity_poly.pdbx_strand_id
1 'polypeptide(L)'
;MLGVGIATSTDGSTGEATIIGPPGTYNLTARAEINGTLTTFGDLKITLVGGACQSFEIGAPTLMLDVVNNCNNEVTVSGKATDKAVPIQSVQVNGQNIAFTTTGNADNEVSFSITLPLQAGENKIETAVTNNAGKTASDSRTVNAYPAGAFIVGDEGIVKIDWLYDGGRYQGQFGIFSLDGMSQFTPGSPEFITEAVNRVLSDSEQGYLVFSDSEEGARFSGILGHEIRDWNAGPYKGVKSFPMKPGSCFATVLVPNSTFSSLSQNPATTDTNKRPLFSLVSANSAYGMVMGQMADVNGMGKAYSYEDKNAETSDRDFNDLIVQITGATGDLPTIDSLKSDRSSRDKREYGDWRDSAFGQLILEHVEASEIAETTPHITVTLASSAADMVIYDPQKRFIGKDGGTIPGAAFEMKSGVQIVSLAALTAGDYRIVLRSVGDGGSGTLEIAGFVGTTQVASEQMPFEIAAHQSLDSVLSADAFLSSQTIAVEIPGVNEPGYDFNGDGVTDNADVALIVKHWNSCRNQQKYDPFFDLNDDGCITVADVMKVLNAKTVK
;
A
#
# COMPACT_ATOMS: atom_id res chain seq x y z
N MET A 1 -22.28 13.41 -23.22
CA MET A 1 -22.99 14.16 -24.28
C MET A 1 -22.10 15.33 -24.66
N LEU A 2 -21.69 15.48 -25.92
CA LEU A 2 -20.80 16.58 -26.33
C LEU A 2 -21.64 17.87 -26.42
N GLY A 3 -21.33 18.87 -25.59
CA GLY A 3 -21.97 20.18 -25.66
C GLY A 3 -21.09 21.13 -26.46
N VAL A 4 -21.57 21.61 -27.61
CA VAL A 4 -20.90 22.66 -28.37
C VAL A 4 -21.69 23.96 -28.17
N GLY A 5 -21.12 24.91 -27.43
CA GLY A 5 -21.63 26.26 -27.33
C GLY A 5 -21.14 27.07 -28.52
N ILE A 6 -22.04 27.41 -29.44
CA ILE A 6 -21.74 28.30 -30.57
C ILE A 6 -22.03 29.73 -30.12
N ALA A 7 -20.99 30.58 -29.98
CA ALA A 7 -21.19 32.01 -29.84
C ALA A 7 -21.21 32.65 -31.24
N THR A 8 -22.34 33.25 -31.61
CA THR A 8 -22.47 34.04 -32.83
C THR A 8 -21.97 35.47 -32.56
N SER A 9 -20.83 35.85 -33.13
CA SER A 9 -20.38 37.25 -33.20
C SER A 9 -21.08 37.98 -34.34
N THR A 10 -21.56 39.19 -34.07
CA THR A 10 -22.18 40.08 -35.07
C THR A 10 -21.19 41.08 -35.68
N ASP A 11 -19.91 41.09 -35.26
CA ASP A 11 -18.92 42.09 -35.69
C ASP A 11 -18.02 41.67 -36.86
N GLY A 12 -18.11 40.41 -37.31
CA GLY A 12 -17.38 39.91 -38.48
C GLY A 12 -15.85 39.89 -38.35
N SER A 13 -15.29 40.19 -37.18
CA SER A 13 -13.83 40.31 -36.97
C SER A 13 -13.26 39.29 -35.99
N THR A 14 -14.05 38.79 -35.03
CA THR A 14 -13.64 37.71 -34.10
C THR A 14 -14.82 36.78 -33.78
N GLY A 15 -14.53 35.49 -33.57
CA GLY A 15 -15.52 34.48 -33.15
C GLY A 15 -14.91 33.50 -32.17
N GLU A 16 -15.65 33.13 -31.13
CA GLU A 16 -15.23 32.21 -30.07
C GLU A 16 -16.18 31.00 -30.05
N ALA A 17 -15.64 29.81 -29.74
CA ALA A 17 -16.43 28.60 -29.56
C ALA A 17 -15.93 27.84 -28.34
N THR A 18 -16.85 27.41 -27.49
CA THR A 18 -16.55 26.60 -26.30
C THR A 18 -17.04 25.18 -26.51
N ILE A 19 -16.16 24.21 -26.25
CA ILE A 19 -16.46 22.79 -26.40
C ILE A 19 -16.26 22.11 -25.05
N ILE A 20 -17.29 21.40 -24.61
CA ILE A 20 -17.25 20.61 -23.38
C ILE A 20 -17.57 19.17 -23.77
N GLY A 21 -16.64 18.27 -23.46
CA GLY A 21 -16.72 16.87 -23.81
C GLY A 21 -15.80 16.01 -22.95
N PRO A 22 -15.97 14.68 -22.99
CA PRO A 22 -15.04 13.77 -22.33
C PRO A 22 -13.63 13.90 -22.93
N PRO A 23 -12.58 13.45 -22.23
CA PRO A 23 -11.23 13.42 -22.78
C PRO A 23 -11.17 12.64 -24.10
N GLY A 24 -10.41 13.15 -25.06
CA GLY A 24 -10.30 12.52 -26.37
C GLY A 24 -9.95 13.50 -27.48
N THR A 25 -9.72 12.96 -28.68
CA THR A 25 -9.37 13.76 -29.85
C THR A 25 -10.58 13.97 -30.74
N TYR A 26 -10.84 15.22 -31.11
CA TYR A 26 -11.99 15.64 -31.91
C TYR A 26 -11.53 16.41 -33.14
N ASN A 27 -12.24 16.21 -34.25
CA ASN A 27 -12.10 17.06 -35.43
C ASN A 27 -13.26 18.05 -35.45
N LEU A 28 -12.95 19.33 -35.53
CA LEU A 28 -13.88 20.43 -35.59
C LEU A 28 -13.80 21.07 -36.96
N THR A 29 -14.94 21.28 -37.61
CA THR A 29 -14.98 22.05 -38.86
C THR A 29 -15.49 23.44 -38.56
N ALA A 30 -14.64 24.45 -38.74
CA ALA A 30 -15.06 25.84 -38.57
C ALA A 30 -15.85 26.31 -39.80
N ARG A 31 -17.09 26.78 -39.58
CA ARG A 31 -17.95 27.31 -40.65
C ARG A 31 -18.60 28.62 -40.22
N ALA A 32 -18.76 29.54 -41.16
CA ALA A 32 -19.52 30.77 -40.98
C ALA A 32 -20.21 31.16 -42.27
N GLU A 33 -21.35 31.84 -42.17
CA GLU A 33 -22.07 32.35 -43.33
C GLU A 33 -21.54 33.75 -43.68
N ILE A 34 -20.90 33.89 -44.84
CA ILE A 34 -20.42 35.17 -45.37
C ILE A 34 -21.29 35.53 -46.57
N ASN A 35 -22.01 36.65 -46.49
CA ASN A 35 -22.86 37.17 -47.56
C ASN A 35 -23.88 36.13 -48.09
N GLY A 36 -24.50 35.35 -47.20
CA GLY A 36 -25.48 34.32 -47.58
C GLY A 36 -24.87 33.00 -48.08
N THR A 37 -23.54 32.84 -48.00
CA THR A 37 -22.83 31.61 -48.40
C THR A 37 -22.10 31.01 -47.20
N LEU A 38 -22.39 29.74 -46.89
CA LEU A 38 -21.68 29.00 -45.85
C LEU A 38 -20.24 28.73 -46.31
N THR A 39 -19.29 29.39 -45.66
CA THR A 39 -17.86 29.26 -45.89
C THR A 39 -17.25 28.35 -44.84
N THR A 40 -16.39 27.41 -45.25
CA THR A 40 -15.61 26.54 -44.35
C THR A 40 -14.20 27.08 -44.24
N PHE A 41 -13.73 27.32 -43.01
CA PHE A 41 -12.42 27.91 -42.73
C PHE A 41 -11.33 26.85 -42.49
N GLY A 42 -11.71 25.58 -42.47
CA GLY A 42 -10.83 24.44 -42.31
C GLY A 42 -11.29 23.50 -41.21
N ASP A 43 -10.59 22.37 -41.13
CA ASP A 43 -10.72 21.43 -40.04
C ASP A 43 -9.63 21.68 -39.01
N LEU A 44 -10.01 21.63 -37.74
CA LEU A 44 -9.15 21.76 -36.60
C LEU A 44 -9.24 20.49 -35.75
N LYS A 45 -8.10 19.86 -35.53
CA LYS A 45 -8.00 18.72 -34.62
C LYS A 45 -7.66 19.22 -33.23
N ILE A 46 -8.56 19.00 -32.27
CA ILE A 46 -8.34 19.33 -30.85
C ILE A 46 -8.25 18.06 -30.02
N THR A 47 -7.57 18.14 -28.88
CA THR A 47 -7.56 17.04 -27.88
C THR A 47 -8.04 17.60 -26.57
N LEU A 48 -9.19 17.13 -26.09
CA LEU A 48 -9.69 17.46 -24.76
C LEU A 48 -8.93 16.61 -23.73
N VAL A 49 -8.41 17.27 -22.70
CA VAL A 49 -7.76 16.64 -21.54
C VAL A 49 -8.70 16.82 -20.35
N GLY A 50 -8.88 15.76 -19.55
CA GLY A 50 -9.73 15.83 -18.36
C GLY A 50 -9.20 16.85 -17.35
N GLY A 51 -10.10 17.61 -16.73
CA GLY A 51 -9.74 18.63 -15.73
C GLY A 51 -8.99 19.85 -16.26
N ALA A 52 -8.91 20.03 -17.59
CA ALA A 52 -8.25 21.16 -18.22
C ALA A 52 -9.25 22.06 -18.98
N CYS A 53 -9.05 23.37 -18.89
CA CYS A 53 -9.68 24.35 -19.77
C CYS A 53 -8.63 24.86 -20.75
N GLN A 54 -8.78 24.51 -22.03
CA GLN A 54 -7.85 24.92 -23.08
C GLN A 54 -8.48 25.99 -23.97
N SER A 55 -7.68 26.98 -24.37
CA SER A 55 -8.06 28.00 -25.35
C SER A 55 -6.92 28.23 -26.33
N PHE A 56 -7.23 28.65 -27.55
CA PHE A 56 -6.22 28.96 -28.56
C PHE A 56 -6.76 29.93 -29.60
N GLU A 57 -5.89 30.78 -30.11
CA GLU A 57 -6.17 31.58 -31.29
C GLU A 57 -5.90 30.80 -32.58
N ILE A 58 -6.57 31.17 -33.67
CA ILE A 58 -6.24 30.61 -35.00
C ILE A 58 -4.79 30.99 -35.33
N GLY A 59 -3.98 29.98 -35.68
CA GLY A 59 -2.55 30.14 -35.95
C GLY A 59 -1.69 30.23 -34.69
N ALA A 60 -2.23 29.90 -33.51
CA ALA A 60 -1.44 29.70 -32.30
C ALA A 60 -0.70 28.35 -32.30
N PRO A 61 0.36 28.22 -31.49
CA PRO A 61 1.03 26.94 -31.25
C PRO A 61 0.08 25.86 -30.72
N THR A 62 0.42 24.60 -31.01
CA THR A 62 -0.14 23.47 -30.27
C THR A 62 0.57 23.34 -28.93
N LEU A 63 -0.18 23.26 -27.83
CA LEU A 63 0.34 23.11 -26.47
C LEU A 63 -0.03 21.73 -25.92
N MET A 64 0.96 20.99 -25.43
CA MET A 64 0.78 19.74 -24.70
C MET A 64 1.44 19.85 -23.33
N LEU A 65 0.66 19.64 -22.26
CA LEU A 65 1.15 19.73 -20.89
C LEU A 65 1.11 18.39 -20.16
N ASP A 66 2.13 18.19 -19.35
CA ASP A 66 2.19 17.24 -18.25
C ASP A 66 2.28 18.02 -16.93
N VAL A 67 1.34 17.76 -16.03
CA VAL A 67 1.23 18.44 -14.73
C VAL A 67 1.27 17.37 -13.66
N VAL A 68 2.40 17.31 -12.94
CA VAL A 68 2.68 16.29 -11.95
C VAL A 68 2.70 16.95 -10.57
N ASN A 69 1.79 16.52 -9.69
CA ASN A 69 1.86 16.88 -8.27
C ASN A 69 2.97 16.05 -7.64
N ASN A 70 4.01 16.69 -7.10
CA ASN A 70 5.17 16.02 -6.52
C ASN A 70 4.95 15.67 -5.04
N CYS A 71 3.75 15.91 -4.50
CA CYS A 71 3.32 15.55 -3.14
C CYS A 71 4.07 16.21 -1.99
N ASN A 72 5.04 17.07 -2.30
CA ASN A 72 5.77 17.92 -1.36
C ASN A 72 5.21 19.35 -1.34
N ASN A 73 3.89 19.50 -1.51
CA ASN A 73 3.27 20.81 -1.76
C ASN A 73 3.91 21.55 -2.95
N GLU A 74 4.31 20.81 -3.98
CA GLU A 74 4.87 21.36 -5.21
C GLU A 74 4.24 20.67 -6.43
N VAL A 75 4.19 21.39 -7.55
CA VAL A 75 3.76 20.86 -8.84
C VAL A 75 4.84 21.11 -9.87
N THR A 76 5.19 20.07 -10.63
CA THR A 76 5.99 20.24 -11.85
C THR A 76 5.05 20.42 -13.03
N VAL A 77 5.16 21.57 -13.68
CA VAL A 77 4.49 21.88 -14.93
C VAL A 77 5.51 21.75 -16.04
N SER A 78 5.32 20.75 -16.90
CA SER A 78 6.19 20.54 -18.05
C SER A 78 5.37 20.37 -19.32
N GLY A 79 6.00 20.53 -20.47
CA GLY A 79 5.26 20.39 -21.71
C GLY A 79 6.09 20.60 -22.95
N LYS A 80 5.40 20.43 -24.08
CA LYS A 80 5.89 20.75 -25.41
C LYS A 80 4.96 21.75 -26.07
N ALA A 81 5.55 22.66 -26.83
CA ALA A 81 4.81 23.52 -27.72
C ALA A 81 5.39 23.49 -29.13
N THR A 82 4.51 23.42 -30.14
CA THR A 82 4.90 23.19 -31.53
C THR A 82 4.14 24.11 -32.46
N ASP A 83 4.84 24.73 -33.41
CA ASP A 83 4.24 25.57 -34.45
C ASP A 83 5.07 25.47 -35.74
N LYS A 84 4.47 24.85 -36.76
CA LYS A 84 5.14 24.55 -38.03
C LYS A 84 5.50 25.80 -38.83
N ALA A 85 4.75 26.90 -38.65
CA ALA A 85 4.88 28.08 -39.49
C ALA A 85 5.65 29.19 -38.80
N VAL A 86 5.50 29.34 -37.49
CA VAL A 86 6.00 30.49 -36.74
C VAL A 86 6.73 30.02 -35.48
N PRO A 87 8.00 30.40 -35.25
CA PRO A 87 8.70 30.00 -34.03
C PRO A 87 8.04 30.48 -32.75
N ILE A 88 8.21 29.70 -31.67
CA ILE A 88 7.74 30.03 -30.33
C ILE A 88 8.51 31.23 -29.78
N GLN A 89 7.77 32.22 -29.26
CA GLN A 89 8.32 33.45 -28.70
C GLN A 89 8.48 33.35 -27.18
N SER A 90 7.44 32.88 -26.49
CA SER A 90 7.42 32.82 -25.03
C SER A 90 6.54 31.69 -24.52
N VAL A 91 6.93 31.17 -23.35
CA VAL A 91 6.12 30.28 -22.53
C VAL A 91 5.93 30.96 -21.18
N GLN A 92 4.69 31.05 -20.72
CA GLN A 92 4.32 31.61 -19.43
C GLN A 92 3.61 30.57 -18.58
N VAL A 93 3.94 30.53 -17.29
CA VAL A 93 3.18 29.77 -16.28
C VAL A 93 2.81 30.72 -15.15
N ASN A 94 1.52 30.80 -14.84
CA ASN A 94 0.92 31.78 -13.92
C ASN A 94 1.36 33.23 -14.23
N GLY A 95 1.44 33.57 -15.51
CA GLY A 95 1.88 34.88 -16.01
C GLY A 95 3.39 35.14 -15.93
N GLN A 96 4.19 34.21 -15.39
CA GLN A 96 5.64 34.33 -15.35
C GLN A 96 6.26 33.68 -16.60
N ASN A 97 7.10 34.43 -17.32
CA ASN A 97 7.90 33.86 -18.42
C ASN A 97 8.86 32.79 -17.88
N ILE A 98 8.86 31.62 -18.49
CA ILE A 98 9.77 30.53 -18.16
C ILE A 98 10.71 30.22 -19.33
N ALA A 99 11.88 29.69 -19.01
CA ALA A 99 12.83 29.23 -20.01
C ALA A 99 12.29 27.98 -20.73
N PHE A 100 12.60 27.89 -22.02
CA PHE A 100 12.31 26.71 -22.84
C PHE A 100 13.52 26.40 -23.73
N THR A 101 13.59 25.17 -24.21
CA THR A 101 14.66 24.67 -25.08
C THR A 101 14.05 24.15 -26.38
N THR A 102 14.66 24.47 -27.52
CA THR A 102 14.28 23.86 -28.80
C THR A 102 14.57 22.37 -28.79
N THR A 103 13.65 21.53 -29.27
CA THR A 103 13.85 20.07 -29.31
C THR A 103 14.64 19.60 -30.53
N GLY A 104 14.92 20.50 -31.48
CA GLY A 104 15.62 20.19 -32.73
C GLY A 104 14.73 19.60 -33.83
N ASN A 105 13.42 19.48 -33.59
CA ASN A 105 12.45 19.06 -34.59
C ASN A 105 12.17 20.18 -35.62
N ALA A 106 11.80 19.79 -36.86
CA ALA A 106 11.58 20.71 -37.98
C ALA A 106 10.39 21.68 -37.80
N ASP A 107 9.55 21.47 -36.78
CA ASP A 107 8.28 22.16 -36.56
C ASP A 107 8.36 23.26 -35.47
N ASN A 108 9.54 23.87 -35.30
CA ASN A 108 9.84 24.86 -34.24
C ASN A 108 9.41 24.42 -32.83
N GLU A 109 9.50 23.11 -32.54
CA GLU A 109 9.08 22.56 -31.27
C GLU A 109 10.03 22.97 -30.13
N VAL A 110 9.45 23.31 -28.99
CA VAL A 110 10.17 23.61 -27.75
C VAL A 110 9.64 22.77 -26.60
N SER A 111 10.48 22.53 -25.60
CA SER A 111 10.14 21.91 -24.33
C SER A 111 10.42 22.84 -23.16
N PHE A 112 9.62 22.75 -22.11
CA PHE A 112 9.80 23.53 -20.89
C PHE A 112 9.43 22.70 -19.65
N SER A 113 9.96 23.11 -18.51
CA SER A 113 9.65 22.54 -17.20
C SER A 113 9.87 23.60 -16.13
N ILE A 114 8.93 23.72 -15.20
CA ILE A 114 9.06 24.54 -13.99
C ILE A 114 8.40 23.83 -12.83
N THR A 115 9.00 23.94 -11.64
CA THR A 115 8.39 23.50 -10.38
C THR A 115 7.86 24.73 -9.64
N LEU A 116 6.61 24.64 -9.20
CA LEU A 116 5.90 25.71 -8.49
C LEU A 116 5.48 25.20 -7.11
N PRO A 117 5.62 26.02 -6.05
CA PRO A 117 5.01 25.72 -4.77
C PRO A 117 3.49 25.79 -4.89
N LEU A 118 2.80 24.85 -4.26
CA LEU A 118 1.36 24.83 -4.10
C LEU A 118 0.98 25.39 -2.72
N GLN A 119 -0.12 26.13 -2.68
CA GLN A 119 -0.80 26.48 -1.44
C GLN A 119 -1.76 25.37 -1.03
N ALA A 120 -2.07 25.25 0.26
CA ALA A 120 -3.03 24.27 0.74
C ALA A 120 -4.41 24.45 0.05
N GLY A 121 -4.97 23.36 -0.48
CA GLY A 121 -6.24 23.38 -1.23
C GLY A 121 -6.08 23.50 -2.75
N GLU A 122 -7.05 24.15 -3.39
CA GLU A 122 -7.10 24.29 -4.85
C GLU A 122 -6.10 25.35 -5.35
N ASN A 123 -5.30 24.97 -6.33
CA ASN A 123 -4.34 25.84 -7.01
C ASN A 123 -4.68 25.88 -8.50
N LYS A 124 -4.90 27.07 -9.04
CA LYS A 124 -5.09 27.26 -10.48
C LYS A 124 -3.73 27.44 -11.14
N ILE A 125 -3.42 26.59 -12.11
CA ILE A 125 -2.20 26.63 -12.91
C ILE A 125 -2.59 27.03 -14.33
N GLU A 126 -2.13 28.19 -14.77
CA GLU A 126 -2.39 28.73 -16.10
C GLU A 126 -1.10 28.74 -16.90
N THR A 127 -1.06 27.98 -17.99
CA THR A 127 0.07 27.98 -18.92
C THR A 127 -0.34 28.62 -20.23
N ALA A 128 0.48 29.52 -20.78
CA ALA A 128 0.25 30.14 -22.07
C ALA A 128 1.52 30.08 -22.92
N VAL A 129 1.36 29.83 -24.22
CA VAL A 129 2.45 29.84 -25.19
C VAL A 129 2.08 30.76 -26.34
N THR A 130 2.99 31.68 -26.66
CA THR A 130 2.82 32.68 -27.72
C THR A 130 3.90 32.49 -28.77
N ASN A 131 3.53 32.50 -30.05
CA ASN A 131 4.49 32.50 -31.17
C ASN A 131 4.92 33.90 -31.57
N ASN A 132 5.90 34.02 -32.47
CA ASN A 132 6.42 35.31 -32.95
C ASN A 132 5.39 36.16 -33.73
N ALA A 133 4.23 35.60 -34.09
CA ALA A 133 3.11 36.33 -34.68
C ALA A 133 2.14 36.89 -33.62
N GLY A 134 2.44 36.71 -32.33
CA GLY A 134 1.60 37.13 -31.22
C GLY A 134 0.38 36.24 -30.96
N LYS A 135 0.31 35.06 -31.59
CA LYS A 135 -0.79 34.11 -31.42
C LYS A 135 -0.56 33.20 -30.24
N THR A 136 -1.58 33.06 -29.40
CA THR A 136 -1.46 32.42 -28.09
C THR A 136 -2.37 31.20 -27.97
N ALA A 137 -1.84 30.13 -27.38
CA ALA A 137 -2.59 29.00 -26.85
C ALA A 137 -2.40 28.93 -25.33
N SER A 138 -3.44 28.55 -24.59
CA SER A 138 -3.37 28.42 -23.14
C SER A 138 -4.09 27.17 -22.63
N ASP A 139 -3.66 26.69 -21.47
CA ASP A 139 -4.23 25.56 -20.74
C ASP A 139 -4.27 25.94 -19.26
N SER A 140 -5.45 25.82 -18.66
CA SER A 140 -5.70 26.06 -17.25
C SER A 140 -6.09 24.77 -16.57
N ARG A 141 -5.39 24.39 -15.50
CA ARG A 141 -5.70 23.21 -14.67
C ARG A 141 -5.86 23.60 -13.21
N THR A 142 -6.74 22.89 -12.50
CA THR A 142 -6.80 22.95 -11.04
C THR A 142 -6.00 21.79 -10.47
N VAL A 143 -5.09 22.07 -9.55
CA VAL A 143 -4.29 21.08 -8.82
C VAL A 143 -4.57 21.23 -7.34
N ASN A 144 -4.87 20.12 -6.67
CA ASN A 144 -5.06 20.11 -5.23
C ASN A 144 -3.75 19.77 -4.53
N ALA A 145 -3.35 20.59 -3.57
CA ALA A 145 -2.24 20.28 -2.67
C ALA A 145 -2.75 19.48 -1.48
N TYR A 146 -2.09 18.36 -1.23
CA TYR A 146 -2.32 17.55 -0.03
C TYR A 146 -1.20 17.87 0.96
N PRO A 147 -1.46 18.64 2.03
CA PRO A 147 -0.43 18.98 3.01
C PRO A 147 0.17 17.77 3.74
N ALA A 148 -0.48 16.61 3.72
CA ALA A 148 0.00 15.36 4.29
C ALA A 148 -0.72 14.15 3.67
N GLY A 149 -0.20 12.95 3.91
CA GLY A 149 -0.87 11.70 3.61
C GLY A 149 -0.62 11.11 2.22
N ALA A 150 0.25 11.74 1.43
CA ALA A 150 0.79 11.16 0.20
C ALA A 150 2.14 10.52 0.47
N PHE A 151 2.46 9.47 -0.27
CA PHE A 151 3.69 8.70 -0.18
C PHE A 151 4.47 8.81 -1.49
N ILE A 152 5.79 9.00 -1.39
CA ILE A 152 6.71 9.02 -2.53
C ILE A 152 7.38 7.65 -2.63
N VAL A 153 7.28 7.02 -3.81
CA VAL A 153 7.91 5.72 -4.08
C VAL A 153 9.42 5.90 -4.18
N GLY A 154 10.19 5.05 -3.48
CA GLY A 154 11.65 5.04 -3.55
C GLY A 154 12.21 4.61 -4.90
N ASP A 155 13.52 4.74 -5.07
CA ASP A 155 14.21 4.52 -6.35
C ASP A 155 14.11 3.07 -6.87
N GLU A 156 13.92 2.10 -5.97
CA GLU A 156 13.74 0.69 -6.35
C GLU A 156 12.39 0.43 -7.04
N GLY A 157 11.40 1.31 -6.86
CA GLY A 157 10.07 1.14 -7.42
C GLY A 157 9.29 -0.03 -6.81
N ILE A 158 9.65 -0.50 -5.61
CA ILE A 158 8.94 -1.56 -4.90
C ILE A 158 8.46 -1.02 -3.56
N VAL A 159 7.13 -1.00 -3.37
CA VAL A 159 6.51 -0.68 -2.09
C VAL A 159 6.17 -1.98 -1.38
N LYS A 160 6.65 -2.15 -0.14
CA LYS A 160 6.33 -3.30 0.69
C LYS A 160 5.37 -2.91 1.81
N ILE A 161 4.31 -3.68 1.99
CA ILE A 161 3.31 -3.43 3.03
C ILE A 161 3.11 -4.69 3.87
N ASP A 162 3.22 -4.53 5.19
CA ASP A 162 2.90 -5.53 6.19
C ASP A 162 1.69 -5.07 7.01
N TRP A 163 0.67 -5.92 7.14
CA TRP A 163 -0.48 -5.61 8.02
C TRP A 163 -0.14 -6.09 9.43
N LEU A 164 0.18 -5.14 10.31
CA LEU A 164 0.73 -5.44 11.62
C LEU A 164 -0.36 -5.80 12.63
N TYR A 165 -1.44 -5.01 12.70
CA TYR A 165 -2.46 -5.20 13.73
C TYR A 165 -3.87 -4.83 13.23
N ASP A 166 -4.84 -5.54 13.79
CA ASP A 166 -6.28 -5.36 13.59
C ASP A 166 -6.98 -5.19 14.95
N GLY A 167 -7.38 -3.95 15.25
CA GLY A 167 -8.10 -3.58 16.46
C GLY A 167 -9.57 -3.27 16.23
N GLY A 168 -10.01 -3.19 14.96
CA GLY A 168 -11.35 -2.75 14.60
C GLY A 168 -12.38 -3.87 14.60
N ARG A 169 -13.65 -3.53 14.85
CA ARG A 169 -14.76 -4.47 14.62
C ARG A 169 -15.06 -4.64 13.12
N TYR A 170 -14.68 -3.65 12.31
CA TYR A 170 -15.07 -3.61 10.91
C TYR A 170 -14.16 -4.46 10.04
N GLN A 171 -14.78 -5.25 9.16
CA GLN A 171 -14.05 -6.08 8.21
C GLN A 171 -13.98 -5.38 6.86
N GLY A 172 -12.84 -4.73 6.64
CA GLY A 172 -12.61 -3.84 5.52
C GLY A 172 -11.66 -4.36 4.46
N GLN A 173 -11.39 -3.49 3.50
CA GLN A 173 -10.32 -3.67 2.52
C GLN A 173 -9.40 -2.45 2.50
N PHE A 174 -8.10 -2.71 2.43
CA PHE A 174 -7.06 -1.70 2.37
C PHE A 174 -6.38 -1.73 1.00
N GLY A 175 -6.19 -0.56 0.40
CA GLY A 175 -5.65 -0.43 -0.95
C GLY A 175 -4.68 0.74 -1.07
N ILE A 176 -3.83 0.68 -2.10
CA ILE A 176 -2.98 1.78 -2.53
C ILE A 176 -3.33 2.19 -3.95
N PHE A 177 -3.22 3.48 -4.27
CA PHE A 177 -3.44 4.00 -5.62
C PHE A 177 -2.51 5.17 -5.92
N SER A 178 -1.99 5.21 -7.14
CA SER A 178 -1.18 6.30 -7.67
C SER A 178 -2.00 7.59 -7.71
N LEU A 179 -1.34 8.72 -7.46
CA LEU A 179 -1.92 10.05 -7.60
C LEU A 179 -1.73 10.66 -9.00
N ASP A 180 -1.01 9.97 -9.90
CA ASP A 180 -0.72 10.46 -11.26
C ASP A 180 -2.05 10.71 -12.01
N GLY A 181 -2.31 11.96 -12.39
CA GLY A 181 -3.54 12.35 -13.07
C GLY A 181 -4.80 12.43 -12.18
N MET A 182 -4.72 12.20 -10.87
CA MET A 182 -5.87 12.36 -9.96
C MET A 182 -6.28 13.83 -9.78
N SER A 183 -5.39 14.78 -10.11
CA SER A 183 -5.65 16.22 -9.98
C SER A 183 -6.84 16.72 -10.81
N GLN A 184 -7.26 15.96 -11.82
CA GLN A 184 -8.43 16.30 -12.64
C GLN A 184 -9.77 16.09 -11.93
N PHE A 185 -9.78 15.38 -10.80
CA PHE A 185 -10.98 15.09 -10.02
C PHE A 185 -11.01 15.91 -8.73
N THR A 186 -12.21 16.36 -8.33
CA THR A 186 -12.39 16.99 -7.02
C THR A 186 -12.19 15.94 -5.91
N PRO A 187 -11.29 16.15 -4.94
CA PRO A 187 -11.05 15.16 -3.90
C PRO A 187 -12.33 14.81 -3.12
N GLY A 188 -12.51 13.52 -2.83
CA GLY A 188 -13.71 13.02 -2.12
C GLY A 188 -15.00 13.03 -2.95
N SER A 189 -14.99 13.48 -4.21
CA SER A 189 -16.15 13.35 -5.10
C SER A 189 -16.36 11.90 -5.55
N PRO A 190 -17.57 11.52 -6.00
CA PRO A 190 -17.82 10.19 -6.55
C PRO A 190 -16.87 9.82 -7.69
N GLU A 191 -16.46 10.77 -8.53
CA GLU A 191 -15.51 10.54 -9.64
C GLU A 191 -14.10 10.24 -9.11
N PHE A 192 -13.62 10.99 -8.12
CA PHE A 192 -12.35 10.72 -7.46
C PHE A 192 -12.35 9.34 -6.80
N ILE A 193 -13.42 9.02 -6.07
CA ILE A 193 -13.58 7.71 -5.40
C ILE A 193 -13.62 6.60 -6.45
N THR A 194 -14.37 6.77 -7.54
CA THR A 194 -14.46 5.79 -8.62
C THR A 194 -13.09 5.51 -9.22
N GLU A 195 -12.33 6.57 -9.55
CA GLU A 195 -11.01 6.41 -10.14
C GLU A 195 -10.02 5.76 -9.15
N ALA A 196 -9.99 6.19 -7.88
CA ALA A 196 -9.14 5.58 -6.87
C ALA A 196 -9.45 4.08 -6.71
N VAL A 197 -10.72 3.70 -6.68
CA VAL A 197 -11.15 2.30 -6.60
C VAL A 197 -10.77 1.51 -7.86
N ASN A 198 -10.94 2.08 -9.05
CA ASN A 198 -10.53 1.44 -10.30
C ASN A 198 -9.03 1.13 -10.30
N ARG A 199 -8.23 2.06 -9.79
CA ARG A 199 -6.77 1.90 -9.65
C ARG A 199 -6.42 0.81 -8.65
N VAL A 200 -7.02 0.80 -7.46
CA VAL A 200 -6.84 -0.27 -6.47
C VAL A 200 -7.15 -1.65 -7.07
N LEU A 201 -8.24 -1.75 -7.83
CA LEU A 201 -8.67 -3.00 -8.46
C LEU A 201 -7.92 -3.34 -9.76
N SER A 202 -7.00 -2.49 -10.22
CA SER A 202 -6.29 -2.69 -11.49
C SER A 202 -5.18 -3.72 -11.42
N ASP A 203 -4.66 -4.00 -10.21
CA ASP A 203 -3.49 -4.86 -9.98
C ASP A 203 -2.29 -4.46 -10.86
N SER A 204 -1.98 -3.16 -10.87
CA SER A 204 -0.98 -2.55 -11.75
C SER A 204 -0.26 -1.42 -11.04
N GLU A 205 0.76 -0.81 -11.65
CA GLU A 205 1.47 0.35 -11.07
C GLU A 205 0.53 1.53 -10.73
N GLN A 206 -0.71 1.52 -11.23
CA GLN A 206 -1.74 2.49 -10.83
C GLN A 206 -2.31 2.23 -9.43
N GLY A 207 -2.30 1.00 -8.92
CA GLY A 207 -2.81 0.66 -7.61
C GLY A 207 -3.05 -0.83 -7.41
N TYR A 208 -3.20 -1.19 -6.13
CA TYR A 208 -3.32 -2.57 -5.66
C TYR A 208 -4.29 -2.67 -4.49
N LEU A 209 -5.10 -3.74 -4.47
CA LEU A 209 -5.71 -4.25 -3.26
C LEU A 209 -4.61 -4.87 -2.41
N VAL A 210 -4.36 -4.29 -1.25
CA VAL A 210 -3.31 -4.77 -0.35
C VAL A 210 -3.84 -5.92 0.47
N PHE A 211 -4.95 -5.79 1.20
CA PHE A 211 -5.54 -6.89 1.97
C PHE A 211 -7.05 -6.76 2.12
N SER A 212 -7.68 -7.89 2.46
CA SER A 212 -9.10 -8.00 2.80
C SER A 212 -9.23 -8.73 4.14
N ASP A 213 -9.68 -8.03 5.18
CA ASP A 213 -9.83 -8.56 6.55
C ASP A 213 -10.65 -9.86 6.59
N SER A 214 -11.69 -9.95 5.76
CA SER A 214 -12.50 -11.17 5.66
C SER A 214 -11.76 -12.41 5.15
N GLU A 215 -10.55 -12.28 4.59
CA GLU A 215 -9.80 -13.33 3.91
C GLU A 215 -8.38 -13.56 4.43
N GLU A 216 -7.87 -12.70 5.29
CA GLU A 216 -6.54 -12.78 5.89
C GLU A 216 -6.51 -12.01 7.21
N GLY A 217 -5.51 -12.29 8.04
CA GLY A 217 -5.29 -11.63 9.32
C GLY A 217 -4.00 -10.82 9.35
N ALA A 218 -3.89 -9.97 10.36
CA ALA A 218 -2.70 -9.20 10.67
C ALA A 218 -1.60 -10.08 11.30
N ARG A 219 -0.36 -9.60 11.25
CA ARG A 219 0.84 -10.25 11.78
C ARG A 219 0.76 -10.51 13.29
N PHE A 220 0.29 -9.52 14.06
CA PHE A 220 0.17 -9.60 15.51
C PHE A 220 -1.27 -9.93 15.89
N SER A 221 -1.43 -10.93 16.77
CA SER A 221 -2.73 -11.34 17.35
C SER A 221 -2.64 -11.21 18.86
N GLY A 222 -3.62 -10.53 19.44
CA GLY A 222 -3.65 -10.20 20.86
C GLY A 222 -4.53 -8.99 21.16
N ILE A 223 -4.73 -8.70 22.45
CA ILE A 223 -5.49 -7.53 22.88
C ILE A 223 -4.51 -6.35 23.02
N LEU A 224 -4.74 -5.27 22.26
CA LEU A 224 -3.95 -4.05 22.31
C LEU A 224 -4.70 -2.91 23.00
N GLY A 225 -4.07 -2.24 23.96
CA GLY A 225 -4.69 -1.11 24.67
C GLY A 225 -5.94 -1.53 25.45
N HIS A 226 -7.06 -0.87 25.18
CA HIS A 226 -8.35 -1.10 25.86
C HIS A 226 -9.34 -1.93 25.03
N GLU A 227 -8.86 -2.60 23.97
CA GLU A 227 -9.69 -3.48 23.16
C GLU A 227 -10.36 -4.57 24.01
N ILE A 228 -11.64 -4.83 23.73
CA ILE A 228 -12.42 -5.81 24.51
C ILE A 228 -12.09 -7.27 24.14
N ARG A 229 -11.47 -7.47 22.97
CA ARG A 229 -11.05 -8.77 22.43
C ARG A 229 -10.07 -8.58 21.28
N ASP A 230 -9.42 -9.67 20.89
CA ASP A 230 -8.68 -9.75 19.63
C ASP A 230 -9.67 -9.86 18.46
N TRP A 231 -9.61 -8.90 17.54
CA TRP A 231 -10.46 -8.87 16.33
C TRP A 231 -9.81 -9.58 15.15
N ASN A 232 -8.49 -9.70 15.18
CA ASN A 232 -7.70 -10.33 14.12
C ASN A 232 -8.21 -11.74 13.83
N ALA A 233 -8.52 -12.01 12.56
CA ALA A 233 -9.10 -13.26 12.11
C ALA A 233 -8.51 -13.71 10.78
N GLY A 234 -8.29 -15.01 10.64
CA GLY A 234 -7.78 -15.60 9.40
C GLY A 234 -6.25 -15.70 9.35
N PRO A 235 -5.72 -16.27 8.25
CA PRO A 235 -4.30 -16.52 8.11
C PRO A 235 -3.55 -15.23 7.76
N TYR A 236 -2.36 -15.05 8.31
CA TYR A 236 -1.47 -13.97 7.89
C TYR A 236 -0.82 -14.31 6.54
N LYS A 237 -0.98 -13.44 5.54
CA LYS A 237 -0.44 -13.69 4.18
C LYS A 237 0.95 -13.09 3.93
N GLY A 238 1.60 -12.59 4.98
CA GLY A 238 2.95 -12.06 4.87
C GLY A 238 3.03 -10.64 4.33
N VAL A 239 4.26 -10.16 4.24
CA VAL A 239 4.61 -8.89 3.61
C VAL A 239 4.34 -8.97 2.12
N LYS A 240 3.62 -7.98 1.59
CA LYS A 240 3.28 -7.89 0.16
C LYS A 240 4.16 -6.86 -0.52
N SER A 241 4.63 -7.17 -1.73
CA SER A 241 5.49 -6.30 -2.53
C SER A 241 4.75 -5.84 -3.78
N PHE A 242 4.70 -4.53 -4.00
CA PHE A 242 3.94 -3.90 -5.08
C PHE A 242 4.89 -3.09 -5.95
N PRO A 243 5.03 -3.41 -7.25
CA PRO A 243 5.77 -2.57 -8.16
C PRO A 243 5.02 -1.27 -8.41
N MET A 244 5.69 -0.14 -8.23
CA MET A 244 5.17 1.19 -8.50
C MET A 244 6.24 2.02 -9.19
N LYS A 245 5.82 3.04 -9.92
CA LYS A 245 6.75 3.92 -10.63
C LYS A 245 7.66 4.67 -9.64
N PRO A 246 9.01 4.52 -9.72
CA PRO A 246 9.94 5.24 -8.85
C PRO A 246 9.73 6.76 -8.88
N GLY A 247 9.81 7.40 -7.73
CA GLY A 247 9.63 8.85 -7.56
C GLY A 247 8.19 9.36 -7.79
N SER A 248 7.26 8.49 -8.20
CA SER A 248 5.83 8.85 -8.28
C SER A 248 5.18 8.86 -6.89
N CYS A 249 3.98 9.41 -6.82
CA CYS A 249 3.21 9.42 -5.59
C CYS A 249 2.06 8.42 -5.59
N PHE A 250 1.76 7.91 -4.40
CA PHE A 250 0.54 7.18 -4.12
C PHE A 250 -0.11 7.63 -2.81
N ALA A 251 -1.35 7.23 -2.61
CA ALA A 251 -2.06 7.34 -1.35
C ALA A 251 -2.68 5.99 -0.98
N THR A 252 -3.05 5.86 0.28
CA THR A 252 -3.73 4.68 0.80
C THR A 252 -5.21 4.99 1.01
N VAL A 253 -6.05 3.96 0.88
CA VAL A 253 -7.49 4.04 1.07
C VAL A 253 -7.97 2.81 1.84
N LEU A 254 -8.72 3.04 2.91
CA LEU A 254 -9.42 2.02 3.67
C LEU A 254 -10.91 2.10 3.34
N VAL A 255 -11.51 0.98 2.98
CA VAL A 255 -12.97 0.81 2.96
C VAL A 255 -13.34 0.05 4.24
N PRO A 256 -13.83 0.73 5.29
CA PRO A 256 -13.79 0.17 6.64
C PRO A 256 -14.66 -1.07 6.82
N ASN A 257 -15.92 -1.07 6.37
CA ASN A 257 -16.82 -2.21 6.51
C ASN A 257 -17.47 -2.61 5.18
N SER A 258 -16.66 -2.74 4.13
CA SER A 258 -17.11 -3.13 2.79
C SER A 258 -15.91 -3.52 1.91
N THR A 259 -16.18 -3.87 0.65
CA THR A 259 -15.16 -4.14 -0.36
C THR A 259 -15.05 -3.01 -1.38
N PHE A 260 -13.90 -2.90 -2.03
CA PHE A 260 -13.69 -2.00 -3.17
C PHE A 260 -14.66 -2.30 -4.32
N SER A 261 -14.96 -3.59 -4.57
CA SER A 261 -15.97 -3.99 -5.57
C SER A 261 -17.38 -3.51 -5.24
N SER A 262 -17.75 -3.43 -3.96
CA SER A 262 -19.03 -2.82 -3.56
C SER A 262 -18.97 -1.29 -3.65
N LEU A 263 -17.82 -0.68 -3.32
CA LEU A 263 -17.66 0.77 -3.37
C LEU A 263 -17.67 1.29 -4.83
N SER A 264 -17.11 0.56 -5.79
CA SER A 264 -17.15 0.93 -7.21
C SER A 264 -18.57 1.02 -7.77
N GLN A 265 -19.50 0.24 -7.22
CA GLN A 265 -20.92 0.27 -7.59
C GLN A 265 -21.69 1.42 -6.94
N ASN A 266 -21.20 1.96 -5.82
CA ASN A 266 -21.84 3.06 -5.09
C ASN A 266 -20.79 4.04 -4.50
N PRO A 267 -20.02 4.75 -5.35
CA PRO A 267 -18.95 5.63 -4.91
C PRO A 267 -19.45 6.86 -4.14
N ALA A 268 -20.73 7.21 -4.29
CA ALA A 268 -21.38 8.32 -3.59
C ALA A 268 -22.03 7.91 -2.25
N THR A 269 -21.66 6.75 -1.68
CA THR A 269 -22.25 6.26 -0.44
C THR A 269 -22.13 7.27 0.71
N THR A 270 -23.25 7.46 1.43
CA THR A 270 -23.31 8.28 2.64
C THR A 270 -23.27 7.44 3.92
N ASP A 271 -23.21 6.11 3.80
CA ASP A 271 -23.02 5.20 4.94
C ASP A 271 -21.61 5.43 5.51
N THR A 272 -21.54 6.01 6.71
CA THR A 272 -20.28 6.36 7.36
C THR A 272 -19.40 5.15 7.65
N ASN A 273 -19.96 3.94 7.70
CA ASN A 273 -19.20 2.70 7.92
C ASN A 273 -18.65 2.11 6.62
N LYS A 274 -19.02 2.66 5.45
CA LYS A 274 -18.59 2.17 4.14
C LYS A 274 -17.93 3.24 3.27
N ARG A 275 -18.00 4.50 3.71
CA ARG A 275 -17.35 5.61 3.04
C ARG A 275 -15.82 5.39 3.10
N PRO A 276 -15.10 5.56 1.97
CA PRO A 276 -13.65 5.37 1.96
C PRO A 276 -12.95 6.40 2.85
N LEU A 277 -11.93 5.95 3.56
CA LEU A 277 -11.07 6.74 4.41
C LEU A 277 -9.70 6.82 3.74
N PHE A 278 -9.31 8.01 3.29
CA PHE A 278 -8.05 8.25 2.59
C PHE A 278 -6.96 8.69 3.58
N SER A 279 -5.70 8.35 3.29
CA SER A 279 -4.55 8.94 4.01
C SER A 279 -4.42 10.44 3.76
N LEU A 280 -4.86 10.89 2.58
CA LEU A 280 -4.74 12.27 2.14
C LEU A 280 -5.42 13.24 3.10
N VAL A 281 -4.76 14.37 3.31
CA VAL A 281 -5.32 15.53 4.03
C VAL A 281 -5.66 16.62 3.02
N SER A 282 -6.84 17.22 3.16
CA SER A 282 -7.27 18.39 2.42
C SER A 282 -7.53 19.58 3.36
N ALA A 283 -7.28 20.79 2.87
CA ALA A 283 -7.71 22.02 3.55
C ALA A 283 -9.24 22.17 3.58
N ASN A 284 -9.96 21.50 2.68
CA ASN A 284 -11.41 21.48 2.63
C ASN A 284 -11.95 20.23 3.36
N SER A 285 -12.46 20.42 4.58
CA SER A 285 -12.99 19.34 5.41
C SER A 285 -14.18 18.60 4.78
N ALA A 286 -14.91 19.24 3.84
CA ALA A 286 -16.02 18.59 3.14
C ALA A 286 -15.58 17.37 2.30
N TYR A 287 -14.30 17.29 1.91
CA TYR A 287 -13.78 16.17 1.13
C TYR A 287 -13.62 14.89 1.96
N GLY A 288 -13.77 14.94 3.30
CA GLY A 288 -13.56 13.78 4.17
C GLY A 288 -12.12 13.28 4.21
N MET A 289 -11.18 14.15 3.82
CA MET A 289 -9.74 13.96 3.83
C MET A 289 -9.17 14.80 4.97
N VAL A 290 -9.29 14.28 6.19
CA VAL A 290 -9.06 15.03 7.43
C VAL A 290 -7.75 14.64 8.08
N MET A 291 -7.13 15.61 8.76
CA MET A 291 -5.94 15.36 9.58
C MET A 291 -6.25 14.31 10.65
N GLY A 292 -5.36 13.33 10.79
CA GLY A 292 -5.50 12.26 11.78
C GLY A 292 -6.41 11.10 11.37
N GLN A 293 -6.72 10.94 10.08
CA GLN A 293 -7.27 9.67 9.58
C GLN A 293 -6.23 8.55 9.59
N MET A 294 -4.98 8.92 9.31
CA MET A 294 -3.79 8.09 9.39
C MET A 294 -2.69 8.88 10.12
N ALA A 295 -1.89 8.19 10.91
CA ALA A 295 -0.82 8.80 11.71
C ALA A 295 0.44 7.94 11.68
N ASP A 296 1.60 8.57 11.67
CA ASP A 296 2.88 7.89 11.91
C ASP A 296 2.94 7.43 13.38
N VAL A 297 3.21 6.14 13.58
CA VAL A 297 3.18 5.49 14.90
C VAL A 297 4.21 6.10 15.86
N ASN A 298 5.42 6.41 15.37
CA ASN A 298 6.53 6.87 16.22
C ASN A 298 7.44 7.94 15.56
N GLY A 299 7.08 8.45 14.39
CA GLY A 299 7.85 9.48 13.67
C GLY A 299 9.00 8.95 12.82
N MET A 300 9.10 7.63 12.65
CA MET A 300 10.15 7.02 11.81
C MET A 300 9.76 6.92 10.33
N GLY A 301 8.51 7.21 9.97
CA GLY A 301 8.01 7.10 8.59
C GLY A 301 7.92 5.66 8.08
N LYS A 302 7.82 4.67 8.98
CA LYS A 302 7.82 3.23 8.63
C LYS A 302 6.52 2.51 8.93
N ALA A 303 5.82 2.91 9.98
CA ALA A 303 4.56 2.31 10.36
C ALA A 303 3.54 3.38 10.65
N TYR A 304 2.32 3.06 10.28
CA TYR A 304 1.23 4.00 10.25
C TYR A 304 -0.01 3.34 10.81
N SER A 305 -0.73 4.11 11.61
CA SER A 305 -1.97 3.69 12.20
C SER A 305 -3.15 4.43 11.60
N TYR A 306 -4.23 3.71 11.39
CA TYR A 306 -5.50 4.17 10.85
C TYR A 306 -6.56 4.12 11.92
N GLU A 307 -7.47 5.09 11.85
CA GLU A 307 -8.79 4.98 12.46
C GLU A 307 -9.73 4.29 11.46
N ASP A 308 -10.54 3.33 11.90
CA ASP A 308 -11.51 2.62 11.04
C ASP A 308 -12.84 3.39 10.87
N LYS A 309 -12.92 4.56 11.52
CA LYS A 309 -13.97 5.56 11.37
C LYS A 309 -13.38 6.88 10.90
N ASN A 310 -14.26 7.76 10.45
CA ASN A 310 -13.88 9.14 10.18
C ASN A 310 -13.25 9.76 11.44
N ALA A 311 -12.06 10.32 11.30
CA ALA A 311 -11.28 10.89 12.41
C ALA A 311 -12.01 11.98 13.22
N GLU A 312 -13.03 12.64 12.68
CA GLU A 312 -13.85 13.59 13.43
C GLU A 312 -14.77 12.92 14.47
N THR A 313 -15.06 11.63 14.27
CA THR A 313 -16.01 10.84 15.06
C THR A 313 -15.40 9.63 15.76
N SER A 314 -14.12 9.36 15.50
CA SER A 314 -13.40 8.27 16.14
C SER A 314 -12.90 8.65 17.54
N ASP A 315 -12.52 7.64 18.32
CA ASP A 315 -11.88 7.79 19.63
C ASP A 315 -10.39 8.08 19.56
N ARG A 316 -9.80 8.06 18.34
CA ARG A 316 -8.48 8.61 17.96
C ARG A 316 -7.28 7.91 18.60
N ASP A 317 -7.47 6.75 19.20
CA ASP A 317 -6.42 6.05 19.96
C ASP A 317 -5.44 5.32 19.04
N PHE A 318 -5.73 5.28 17.74
CA PHE A 318 -4.87 4.82 16.66
C PHE A 318 -4.43 3.37 16.88
N ASN A 319 -5.36 2.51 17.27
CA ASN A 319 -5.14 1.07 17.38
C ASN A 319 -6.08 0.25 16.46
N ASP A 320 -6.97 0.88 15.67
CA ASP A 320 -7.92 0.13 14.83
C ASP A 320 -7.23 -0.67 13.72
N LEU A 321 -6.22 -0.09 13.05
CA LEU A 321 -5.49 -0.75 11.97
C LEU A 321 -4.06 -0.22 11.90
N ILE A 322 -3.07 -1.11 11.98
CA ILE A 322 -1.64 -0.72 11.92
C ILE A 322 -0.99 -1.41 10.74
N VAL A 323 -0.33 -0.64 9.88
CA VAL A 323 0.43 -1.14 8.73
C VAL A 323 1.86 -0.64 8.76
N GLN A 324 2.80 -1.49 8.35
CA GLN A 324 4.14 -1.06 7.99
C GLN A 324 4.20 -0.80 6.49
N ILE A 325 4.77 0.33 6.08
CA ILE A 325 5.00 0.66 4.68
C ILE A 325 6.49 0.98 4.52
N THR A 326 7.19 0.23 3.67
CA THR A 326 8.61 0.44 3.35
C THR A 326 8.81 0.49 1.83
N GLY A 327 9.96 1.00 1.39
CA GLY A 327 10.18 1.31 -0.04
C GLY A 327 9.48 2.59 -0.52
N ALA A 328 8.89 3.35 0.40
CA ALA A 328 8.29 4.66 0.16
C ALA A 328 8.39 5.53 1.42
N THR A 329 8.32 6.85 1.24
CA THR A 329 8.34 7.83 2.32
C THR A 329 7.06 8.65 2.32
N GLY A 330 6.36 8.73 3.45
CA GLY A 330 5.17 9.57 3.63
C GLY A 330 5.42 10.69 4.62
N ASP A 331 4.77 11.84 4.40
CA ASP A 331 4.70 12.92 5.39
C ASP A 331 3.32 12.90 6.05
N LEU A 332 3.28 12.40 7.30
CA LEU A 332 2.08 12.29 8.11
C LEU A 332 2.35 12.81 9.53
N PRO A 333 1.34 13.36 10.21
CA PRO A 333 1.46 13.69 11.62
C PRO A 333 1.75 12.43 12.45
N THR A 334 2.52 12.59 13.53
CA THR A 334 2.74 11.51 14.50
C THR A 334 1.54 11.35 15.42
N ILE A 335 1.32 10.15 15.96
CA ILE A 335 0.33 9.90 17.03
C ILE A 335 0.53 10.91 18.18
N ASP A 336 1.78 11.22 18.54
CA ASP A 336 2.09 12.20 19.61
C ASP A 336 1.61 13.61 19.28
N SER A 337 1.81 14.06 18.04
CA SER A 337 1.33 15.37 17.58
C SER A 337 -0.20 15.47 17.57
N LEU A 338 -0.89 14.37 17.27
CA LEU A 338 -2.36 14.34 17.25
C LEU A 338 -2.95 14.22 18.67
N LYS A 339 -2.24 13.53 19.58
CA LYS A 339 -2.63 13.41 20.98
C LYS A 339 -2.35 14.68 21.78
N SER A 340 -1.41 15.55 21.39
CA SER A 340 -1.16 16.80 22.12
C SER A 340 -2.41 17.67 22.21
N ASP A 341 -3.26 17.62 21.18
CA ASP A 341 -4.49 18.40 21.03
C ASP A 341 -5.68 17.84 21.83
N ARG A 342 -5.54 16.66 22.44
CA ARG A 342 -6.60 16.06 23.28
C ARG A 342 -6.76 16.76 24.62
N SER A 343 -8.00 16.76 25.12
CA SER A 343 -8.29 17.20 26.47
C SER A 343 -7.60 16.29 27.50
N SER A 344 -7.30 16.83 28.68
CA SER A 344 -6.69 16.04 29.78
C SER A 344 -7.57 14.90 30.31
N ARG A 345 -8.86 14.86 29.91
CA ARG A 345 -9.79 13.78 30.26
C ARG A 345 -9.59 12.59 29.32
N ASP A 346 -9.51 12.85 28.01
CA ASP A 346 -9.34 11.81 26.98
C ASP A 346 -7.99 11.11 27.13
N LYS A 347 -6.95 11.83 27.57
CA LYS A 347 -5.62 11.27 27.87
C LYS A 347 -5.60 10.29 29.06
N ARG A 348 -6.61 10.34 29.95
CA ARG A 348 -6.69 9.49 31.16
C ARG A 348 -7.57 8.26 30.98
N GLU A 349 -8.57 8.33 30.12
CA GLU A 349 -9.51 7.22 29.88
C GLU A 349 -8.95 6.17 28.91
N TYR A 350 -8.10 6.57 27.94
CA TYR A 350 -7.56 5.69 26.89
C TYR A 350 -6.03 5.76 26.84
N GLY A 351 -5.38 5.15 27.84
CA GLY A 351 -3.91 5.08 27.93
C GLY A 351 -3.24 4.68 26.60
N ASP A 352 -2.01 5.12 26.37
CA ASP A 352 -1.33 4.88 25.10
C ASP A 352 -1.03 3.39 24.91
N TRP A 353 -1.58 2.77 23.87
CA TRP A 353 -1.35 1.35 23.61
C TRP A 353 0.12 1.04 23.39
N ARG A 354 0.90 2.02 22.93
CA ARG A 354 2.35 1.91 22.74
C ARG A 354 3.07 1.59 24.04
N ASP A 355 2.53 2.00 25.20
CA ASP A 355 3.12 1.73 26.52
C ASP A 355 2.78 0.33 27.04
N SER A 356 1.87 -0.40 26.40
CA SER A 356 1.52 -1.76 26.79
C SER A 356 2.60 -2.76 26.37
N ALA A 357 2.73 -3.88 27.11
CA ALA A 357 3.69 -4.93 26.75
C ALA A 357 3.49 -5.47 25.34
N PHE A 358 2.24 -5.55 24.87
CA PHE A 358 1.93 -5.99 23.51
C PHE A 358 2.25 -4.91 22.46
N GLY A 359 1.95 -3.64 22.75
CA GLY A 359 2.34 -2.52 21.89
C GLY A 359 3.85 -2.40 21.71
N GLN A 360 4.64 -2.71 22.74
CA GLN A 360 6.10 -2.75 22.65
C GLN A 360 6.60 -3.83 21.68
N LEU A 361 5.91 -4.97 21.52
CA LEU A 361 6.28 -5.96 20.50
C LEU A 361 6.10 -5.43 19.08
N ILE A 362 5.06 -4.63 18.85
CA ILE A 362 4.82 -3.97 17.56
C ILE A 362 5.91 -2.92 17.33
N LEU A 363 6.22 -2.09 18.33
CA LEU A 363 7.27 -1.07 18.23
C LEU A 363 8.65 -1.67 17.99
N GLU A 364 9.04 -2.72 18.72
CA GLU A 364 10.30 -3.43 18.51
C GLU A 364 10.42 -3.90 17.05
N HIS A 365 9.32 -4.41 16.46
CA HIS A 365 9.31 -4.83 15.07
C HIS A 365 9.46 -3.65 14.09
N VAL A 366 8.75 -2.54 14.32
CA VAL A 366 8.81 -1.33 13.48
C VAL A 366 10.18 -0.65 13.56
N GLU A 367 10.79 -0.63 14.75
CA GLU A 367 12.07 0.01 15.05
C GLU A 367 13.27 -0.86 14.64
N ALA A 368 13.04 -2.15 14.36
CA ALA A 368 14.07 -3.03 13.85
C ALA A 368 14.72 -2.41 12.60
N SER A 369 16.05 -2.35 12.63
CA SER A 369 16.81 -1.69 11.58
C SER A 369 16.62 -2.39 10.24
N GLU A 370 16.56 -1.61 9.16
CA GLU A 370 16.66 -2.16 7.83
C GLU A 370 18.03 -2.84 7.64
N ILE A 371 18.06 -3.82 6.75
CA ILE A 371 19.28 -4.54 6.41
C ILE A 371 20.24 -3.54 5.72
N ALA A 372 21.18 -3.00 6.47
CA ALA A 372 22.27 -2.20 5.93
C ALA A 372 23.22 -3.09 5.10
N GLU A 373 24.05 -2.48 4.25
CA GLU A 373 24.99 -3.18 3.36
C GLU A 373 25.98 -4.12 4.07
N THR A 374 26.15 -3.97 5.38
CA THR A 374 27.04 -4.82 6.19
C THR A 374 26.30 -5.69 7.20
N THR A 375 24.96 -5.64 7.24
CA THR A 375 24.19 -6.38 8.25
C THR A 375 24.11 -7.86 7.87
N PRO A 376 24.63 -8.77 8.71
CA PRO A 376 24.43 -10.20 8.51
C PRO A 376 22.97 -10.56 8.77
N HIS A 377 22.36 -11.30 7.85
CA HIS A 377 20.99 -11.77 7.98
C HIS A 377 20.81 -13.15 7.34
N ILE A 378 19.73 -13.83 7.70
CA ILE A 378 19.41 -15.16 7.18
C ILE A 378 18.02 -15.13 6.54
N THR A 379 17.88 -15.86 5.43
CA THR A 379 16.58 -16.22 4.88
C THR A 379 16.39 -17.73 4.98
N VAL A 380 15.21 -18.17 5.39
CA VAL A 380 14.79 -19.57 5.38
C VAL A 380 13.65 -19.73 4.39
N THR A 381 13.82 -20.62 3.43
CA THR A 381 12.91 -20.83 2.31
C THR A 381 12.39 -22.26 2.36
N LEU A 382 11.08 -22.43 2.46
CA LEU A 382 10.41 -23.72 2.36
C LEU A 382 9.71 -23.84 1.01
N ALA A 383 10.28 -24.67 0.15
CA ALA A 383 9.67 -25.07 -1.12
C ALA A 383 8.95 -26.41 -0.93
N SER A 384 7.70 -26.35 -0.44
CA SER A 384 6.86 -27.53 -0.23
C SER A 384 5.38 -27.16 -0.19
N SER A 385 4.52 -28.04 -0.71
CA SER A 385 3.09 -28.01 -0.43
C SER A 385 2.69 -28.97 0.70
N ALA A 386 3.65 -29.73 1.23
CA ALA A 386 3.44 -30.77 2.23
C ALA A 386 3.69 -30.29 3.67
N ALA A 387 4.21 -29.07 3.86
CA ALA A 387 4.48 -28.53 5.18
C ALA A 387 4.31 -27.01 5.24
N ASP A 388 4.06 -26.52 6.45
CA ASP A 388 4.15 -25.11 6.84
C ASP A 388 5.31 -24.89 7.80
N MET A 389 5.94 -23.70 7.74
CA MET A 389 7.10 -23.36 8.56
C MET A 389 6.76 -22.35 9.66
N VAL A 390 7.31 -22.59 10.85
CA VAL A 390 7.37 -21.64 11.95
C VAL A 390 8.80 -21.57 12.45
N ILE A 391 9.35 -20.36 12.61
CA ILE A 391 10.67 -20.15 13.16
C ILE A 391 10.54 -19.52 14.53
N TYR A 392 11.25 -20.05 15.51
CA TYR A 392 11.42 -19.49 16.85
C TYR A 392 12.82 -18.91 17.01
N ASP A 393 12.93 -17.74 17.62
CA ASP A 393 14.21 -17.15 17.98
C ASP A 393 14.69 -17.63 19.36
N PRO A 394 15.92 -17.25 19.79
CA PRO A 394 16.45 -17.67 21.10
C PRO A 394 15.64 -17.15 22.30
N GLN A 395 14.77 -16.16 22.11
CA GLN A 395 13.85 -15.63 23.12
C GLN A 395 12.47 -16.32 23.07
N LYS A 396 12.30 -17.35 22.23
CA LYS A 396 11.05 -18.09 21.99
C LYS A 396 9.94 -17.24 21.34
N ARG A 397 10.27 -16.09 20.76
CA ARG A 397 9.37 -15.38 19.84
C ARG A 397 9.32 -16.16 18.54
N PHE A 398 8.26 -16.02 17.76
CA PHE A 398 8.07 -16.82 16.54
C PHE A 398 7.68 -15.99 15.32
N ILE A 399 7.78 -16.57 14.12
CA ILE A 399 7.23 -16.04 12.86
C ILE A 399 6.88 -17.20 11.91
N GLY A 400 5.76 -17.07 11.19
CA GLY A 400 5.31 -18.04 10.17
C GLY A 400 4.02 -17.58 9.48
N LYS A 401 3.30 -18.53 8.86
CA LYS A 401 2.00 -18.27 8.17
C LYS A 401 0.89 -17.73 9.07
N ASP A 402 1.06 -17.83 10.39
CA ASP A 402 0.10 -17.38 11.39
C ASP A 402 0.51 -16.03 12.01
N GLY A 403 1.48 -15.33 11.40
CA GLY A 403 2.05 -14.10 11.94
C GLY A 403 3.21 -14.37 12.89
N GLY A 404 3.56 -13.39 13.72
CA GLY A 404 4.68 -13.55 14.63
C GLY A 404 5.22 -12.29 15.30
N THR A 405 6.05 -12.51 16.31
CA THR A 405 6.58 -11.51 17.23
C THR A 405 8.11 -11.33 17.17
N ILE A 406 8.82 -12.04 16.28
CA ILE A 406 10.26 -11.78 16.08
C ILE A 406 10.42 -10.39 15.44
N PRO A 407 11.12 -9.44 16.10
CA PRO A 407 11.32 -8.09 15.57
C PRO A 407 12.09 -8.09 14.26
N GLY A 408 11.65 -7.25 13.30
CA GLY A 408 12.27 -7.13 11.98
C GLY A 408 12.20 -8.36 11.08
N ALA A 409 11.73 -9.51 11.56
CA ALA A 409 11.55 -10.67 10.70
C ALA A 409 10.41 -10.44 9.71
N ALA A 410 10.54 -10.88 8.47
CA ALA A 410 9.47 -10.83 7.47
C ALA A 410 9.09 -12.25 7.06
N PHE A 411 7.78 -12.51 6.91
CA PHE A 411 7.28 -13.72 6.24
C PHE A 411 6.69 -13.30 4.91
N GLU A 412 7.03 -14.01 3.84
CA GLU A 412 6.54 -13.77 2.48
C GLU A 412 6.06 -15.09 1.86
N MET A 413 4.96 -15.01 1.11
CA MET A 413 4.46 -16.10 0.27
C MET A 413 4.73 -15.77 -1.20
N LYS A 414 5.54 -16.57 -1.88
CA LYS A 414 5.84 -16.40 -3.32
C LYS A 414 5.57 -17.68 -4.08
N SER A 415 4.52 -17.69 -4.89
CA SER A 415 4.17 -18.84 -5.75
C SER A 415 4.09 -20.18 -4.99
N GLY A 416 3.54 -20.16 -3.77
CA GLY A 416 3.44 -21.33 -2.89
C GLY A 416 4.71 -21.66 -2.09
N VAL A 417 5.77 -20.87 -2.21
CA VAL A 417 6.99 -20.95 -1.40
C VAL A 417 6.87 -20.03 -0.19
N GLN A 418 7.15 -20.56 0.99
CA GLN A 418 7.23 -19.79 2.23
C GLN A 418 8.65 -19.27 2.42
N ILE A 419 8.81 -17.99 2.70
CA ILE A 419 10.12 -17.36 2.94
C ILE A 419 10.05 -16.59 4.25
N VAL A 420 10.96 -16.88 5.17
CA VAL A 420 11.18 -16.08 6.38
C VAL A 420 12.53 -15.39 6.27
N SER A 421 12.54 -14.06 6.34
CA SER A 421 13.76 -13.25 6.42
C SER A 421 13.99 -12.79 7.85
N LEU A 422 15.16 -13.07 8.41
CA LEU A 422 15.58 -12.70 9.77
C LEU A 422 16.60 -11.56 9.68
N ALA A 423 16.13 -10.31 9.63
CA ALA A 423 16.96 -9.12 9.43
C ALA A 423 17.84 -8.73 10.64
N ALA A 424 17.36 -9.02 11.86
CA ALA A 424 18.05 -8.71 13.11
C ALA A 424 18.36 -10.01 13.87
N LEU A 425 19.48 -10.65 13.53
CA LEU A 425 19.90 -11.89 14.19
C LEU A 425 20.31 -11.61 15.63
N THR A 426 19.69 -12.35 16.55
CA THR A 426 20.13 -12.41 17.95
C THR A 426 21.02 -13.65 18.12
N ALA A 427 22.15 -13.49 18.81
CA ALA A 427 23.01 -14.63 19.16
C ALA A 427 22.22 -15.74 19.85
N GLY A 428 22.58 -16.99 19.57
CA GLY A 428 21.89 -18.19 20.03
C GLY A 428 21.26 -19.02 18.91
N ASP A 429 20.45 -19.98 19.34
CA ASP A 429 19.85 -20.97 18.47
C ASP A 429 18.43 -20.57 18.05
N TYR A 430 18.21 -20.55 16.74
CA TYR A 430 16.89 -20.46 16.15
C TYR A 430 16.36 -21.86 15.92
N ARG A 431 15.08 -22.08 16.20
CA ARG A 431 14.42 -23.35 15.93
C ARG A 431 13.49 -23.21 14.74
N ILE A 432 13.64 -24.07 13.74
CA ILE A 432 12.79 -24.14 12.56
C ILE A 432 11.88 -25.36 12.74
N VAL A 433 10.57 -25.15 12.72
CA VAL A 433 9.56 -26.21 12.85
C VAL A 433 8.79 -26.31 11.55
N LEU A 434 8.74 -27.51 10.97
CA LEU A 434 7.93 -27.87 9.82
C LEU A 434 6.73 -28.69 10.30
N ARG A 435 5.52 -28.23 10.02
CA ARG A 435 4.27 -28.92 10.36
C ARG A 435 3.65 -29.49 9.10
N SER A 436 3.27 -30.76 9.07
CA SER A 436 2.68 -31.39 7.89
C SER A 436 1.38 -30.68 7.47
N VAL A 437 1.15 -30.57 6.16
CA VAL A 437 -0.13 -30.14 5.58
C VAL A 437 -0.78 -31.35 4.92
N GLY A 438 -2.04 -31.63 5.30
CA GLY A 438 -2.79 -32.79 4.80
C GLY A 438 -2.06 -34.11 5.10
N ASP A 439 -1.90 -34.94 4.09
CA ASP A 439 -1.28 -36.27 4.21
C ASP A 439 0.27 -36.22 4.36
N GLY A 440 0.86 -35.02 4.36
CA GLY A 440 2.30 -34.82 4.30
C GLY A 440 2.87 -35.02 2.89
N GLY A 441 4.15 -35.38 2.80
CA GLY A 441 4.90 -35.53 1.56
C GLY A 441 6.33 -35.01 1.66
N SER A 442 6.91 -34.68 0.52
CA SER A 442 8.30 -34.25 0.41
C SER A 442 8.43 -32.73 0.23
N GLY A 443 9.60 -32.21 0.58
CA GLY A 443 9.90 -30.80 0.40
C GLY A 443 11.39 -30.51 0.46
N THR A 444 11.74 -29.23 0.26
CA THR A 444 13.10 -28.73 0.44
C THR A 444 13.08 -27.51 1.35
N LEU A 445 13.94 -27.55 2.37
CA LEU A 445 14.24 -26.42 3.23
C LEU A 445 15.60 -25.85 2.80
N GLU A 446 15.64 -24.58 2.44
CA GLU A 446 16.86 -23.84 2.14
C GLU A 446 17.11 -22.78 3.20
N ILE A 447 18.35 -22.67 3.67
CA ILE A 447 18.78 -21.61 4.57
C ILE A 447 19.94 -20.89 3.89
N ALA A 448 19.75 -19.61 3.60
CA ALA A 448 20.76 -18.77 2.98
C ALA A 448 21.16 -17.63 3.93
N GLY A 449 22.46 -17.43 4.08
CA GLY A 449 23.05 -16.38 4.89
C GLY A 449 23.65 -15.29 4.01
N PHE A 450 23.41 -14.04 4.39
CA PHE A 450 23.80 -12.85 3.64
C PHE A 450 24.56 -11.86 4.50
N VAL A 451 25.39 -11.04 3.87
CA VAL A 451 25.94 -9.80 4.43
C VAL A 451 25.58 -8.66 3.47
N GLY A 452 24.73 -7.74 3.91
CA GLY A 452 24.05 -6.84 2.98
C GLY A 452 23.32 -7.64 1.92
N THR A 453 23.43 -7.27 0.64
CA THR A 453 22.76 -8.00 -0.45
C THR A 453 23.54 -9.22 -0.96
N THR A 454 24.72 -9.51 -0.41
CA THR A 454 25.58 -10.60 -0.90
C THR A 454 25.34 -11.87 -0.12
N GLN A 455 24.93 -12.93 -0.80
CA GLN A 455 24.86 -14.27 -0.22
C GLN A 455 26.27 -14.81 0.03
N VAL A 456 26.55 -15.21 1.27
CA VAL A 456 27.87 -15.72 1.70
C VAL A 456 27.84 -17.20 2.05
N ALA A 457 26.67 -17.75 2.38
CA ALA A 457 26.46 -19.17 2.62
C ALA A 457 25.05 -19.61 2.22
N SER A 458 24.87 -20.89 1.87
CA SER A 458 23.57 -21.52 1.71
C SER A 458 23.67 -23.02 1.97
N GLU A 459 22.61 -23.58 2.54
CA GLU A 459 22.44 -25.01 2.77
C GLU A 459 21.02 -25.42 2.37
N GLN A 460 20.90 -26.56 1.70
CA GLN A 460 19.62 -27.12 1.26
C GLN A 460 19.45 -28.53 1.81
N MET A 461 18.29 -28.78 2.42
CA MET A 461 17.96 -30.03 3.08
C MET A 461 16.63 -30.56 2.52
N PRO A 462 16.63 -31.73 1.87
CA PRO A 462 15.39 -32.43 1.56
C PRO A 462 14.80 -33.01 2.84
N PHE A 463 13.47 -33.09 2.92
CA PHE A 463 12.78 -33.77 4.00
C PHE A 463 11.56 -34.53 3.48
N GLU A 464 11.10 -35.49 4.28
CA GLU A 464 9.84 -36.20 4.14
C GLU A 464 9.07 -36.03 5.44
N ILE A 465 7.81 -35.66 5.36
CA ILE A 465 6.94 -35.43 6.52
C ILE A 465 5.65 -36.23 6.33
N ALA A 466 5.22 -36.96 7.36
CA ALA A 466 3.96 -37.71 7.35
C ALA A 466 2.79 -36.84 7.85
N ALA A 467 1.56 -37.31 7.64
CA ALA A 467 0.36 -36.69 8.20
C ALA A 467 0.47 -36.46 9.72
N HIS A 468 0.09 -35.26 10.15
CA HIS A 468 0.18 -34.74 11.54
C HIS A 468 1.58 -34.76 12.16
N GLN A 469 2.64 -34.97 11.37
CA GLN A 469 3.99 -34.94 11.87
C GLN A 469 4.52 -33.51 11.97
N SER A 470 5.38 -33.27 12.96
CA SER A 470 6.25 -32.10 13.01
C SER A 470 7.70 -32.53 12.91
N LEU A 471 8.47 -31.80 12.12
CA LEU A 471 9.93 -31.89 12.08
C LEU A 471 10.51 -30.62 12.67
N ASP A 472 11.63 -30.72 13.36
CA ASP A 472 12.38 -29.57 13.83
C ASP A 472 13.84 -29.60 13.40
N SER A 473 14.44 -28.42 13.37
CA SER A 473 15.83 -28.21 13.07
C SER A 473 16.33 -27.01 13.86
N VAL A 474 17.58 -27.07 14.30
CA VAL A 474 18.24 -26.00 15.05
C VAL A 474 19.25 -25.31 14.13
N LEU A 475 19.11 -23.99 13.98
CA LEU A 475 19.99 -23.10 13.25
C LEU A 475 20.79 -22.24 14.24
N SER A 476 22.10 -22.40 14.28
CA SER A 476 22.96 -21.58 15.15
C SER A 476 23.26 -20.22 14.51
N ALA A 477 22.67 -19.14 15.04
CA ALA A 477 23.00 -17.79 14.59
C ALA A 477 24.43 -17.39 14.99
N ASP A 478 24.96 -17.93 16.10
CA ASP A 478 26.35 -17.68 16.51
C ASP A 478 27.37 -18.17 15.48
N ALA A 479 27.14 -19.33 14.86
CA ALA A 479 27.99 -19.84 13.79
C ALA A 479 27.97 -18.91 12.57
N PHE A 480 26.80 -18.37 12.22
CA PHE A 480 26.70 -17.44 11.10
C PHE A 480 27.33 -16.08 11.42
N LEU A 481 27.06 -15.52 12.60
CA LEU A 481 27.60 -14.23 13.02
C LEU A 481 29.12 -14.25 13.19
N SER A 482 29.71 -15.37 13.60
CA SER A 482 31.15 -15.47 13.87
C SER A 482 31.97 -15.93 12.65
N SER A 483 31.44 -16.84 11.83
CA SER A 483 32.18 -17.45 10.71
C SER A 483 31.46 -17.44 9.37
N GLN A 484 30.28 -16.82 9.26
CA GLN A 484 29.45 -16.79 8.04
C GLN A 484 29.12 -18.18 7.49
N THR A 485 29.05 -19.17 8.38
CA THR A 485 28.70 -20.56 8.04
C THR A 485 27.28 -20.85 8.50
N ILE A 486 26.50 -21.53 7.65
CA ILE A 486 25.23 -22.12 8.09
C ILE A 486 25.57 -23.41 8.84
N ALA A 487 25.10 -23.51 10.08
CA ALA A 487 25.19 -24.70 10.90
C ALA A 487 23.76 -25.07 11.31
N VAL A 488 23.22 -26.05 10.61
CA VAL A 488 21.84 -26.49 10.78
C VAL A 488 21.77 -28.02 10.85
N GLU A 489 20.89 -28.53 11.72
CA GLU A 489 20.64 -29.96 11.81
C GLU A 489 19.63 -30.41 10.76
N ILE A 490 19.77 -31.62 10.23
CA ILE A 490 18.78 -32.19 9.30
C ILE A 490 17.42 -32.23 10.02
N PRO A 491 16.32 -31.79 9.38
CA PRO A 491 14.99 -31.86 9.99
C PRO A 491 14.69 -33.26 10.53
N GLY A 492 14.62 -33.36 11.85
CA GLY A 492 14.43 -34.61 12.58
C GLY A 492 12.98 -34.80 12.98
N VAL A 493 12.57 -36.04 13.22
CA VAL A 493 11.26 -36.31 13.83
C VAL A 493 11.33 -35.94 15.30
N ASN A 494 10.46 -35.04 15.75
CA ASN A 494 10.27 -34.81 17.17
C ASN A 494 9.59 -36.01 17.82
N GLU A 495 10.31 -36.70 18.68
CA GLU A 495 9.73 -37.59 19.69
C GLU A 495 9.56 -36.77 20.98
N PRO A 496 8.32 -36.49 21.44
CA PRO A 496 7.07 -37.20 21.15
C PRO A 496 6.21 -36.56 20.05
N GLY A 497 5.48 -37.37 19.28
CA GLY A 497 4.70 -36.98 18.09
C GLY A 497 3.56 -35.95 18.24
N TYR A 498 3.45 -35.25 19.38
CA TYR A 498 2.52 -34.12 19.59
C TYR A 498 3.20 -32.87 20.15
N ASP A 499 4.53 -32.76 20.02
CA ASP A 499 5.25 -31.51 20.20
C ASP A 499 5.07 -30.61 18.96
N PHE A 500 4.00 -29.82 18.98
CA PHE A 500 3.59 -28.96 17.87
C PHE A 500 4.39 -27.66 17.80
N ASN A 501 5.04 -27.29 18.90
CA ASN A 501 5.87 -26.09 18.97
C ASN A 501 7.36 -26.38 18.76
N GLY A 502 7.76 -27.65 18.80
CA GLY A 502 9.11 -28.16 18.58
C GLY A 502 10.06 -28.00 19.77
N ASP A 503 9.58 -27.78 21.00
CA ASP A 503 10.47 -27.60 22.16
C ASP A 503 10.97 -28.88 22.85
N GLY A 504 10.78 -30.01 22.19
CA GLY A 504 11.22 -31.33 22.62
C GLY A 504 10.39 -31.90 23.77
N VAL A 505 9.24 -31.29 24.08
CA VAL A 505 8.30 -31.75 25.10
C VAL A 505 6.87 -31.63 24.61
N THR A 506 6.03 -32.60 24.95
CA THR A 506 4.57 -32.49 24.74
C THR A 506 3.94 -31.97 26.03
N ASP A 507 3.51 -30.71 26.05
CA ASP A 507 3.00 -30.05 27.25
C ASP A 507 1.74 -29.16 27.02
N ASN A 508 1.50 -28.20 27.92
CA ASN A 508 0.34 -27.32 27.80
C ASN A 508 0.47 -26.30 26.66
N ALA A 509 1.68 -25.99 26.20
CA ALA A 509 1.92 -25.13 25.05
C ALA A 509 1.38 -25.79 23.77
N ASP A 510 1.61 -27.09 23.58
CA ASP A 510 1.06 -27.83 22.44
C ASP A 510 -0.47 -27.94 22.51
N VAL A 511 -1.00 -28.20 23.70
CA VAL A 511 -2.45 -28.16 23.93
C VAL A 511 -3.01 -26.78 23.61
N ALA A 512 -2.31 -25.70 23.97
CA ALA A 512 -2.76 -24.35 23.66
C ALA A 512 -2.78 -24.07 22.15
N LEU A 513 -1.86 -24.66 21.38
CA LEU A 513 -1.87 -24.55 19.91
C LEU A 513 -3.13 -25.16 19.31
N ILE A 514 -3.49 -26.40 19.67
CA ILE A 514 -4.72 -27.03 19.18
C ILE A 514 -6.00 -26.33 19.69
N VAL A 515 -6.00 -25.84 20.93
CA VAL A 515 -7.16 -25.16 21.53
C VAL A 515 -7.53 -23.87 20.77
N LYS A 516 -6.58 -23.21 20.11
CA LYS A 516 -6.88 -22.04 19.23
C LYS A 516 -7.85 -22.39 18.09
N HIS A 517 -7.83 -23.65 17.66
CA HIS A 517 -8.65 -24.17 16.57
C HIS A 517 -9.85 -25.00 17.08
N TRP A 518 -10.06 -25.06 18.40
CA TRP A 518 -11.13 -25.84 19.02
C TRP A 518 -12.52 -25.47 18.50
N ASN A 519 -13.37 -26.50 18.35
CA ASN A 519 -14.76 -26.37 17.90
C ASN A 519 -14.84 -25.70 16.53
N SER A 520 -13.89 -26.07 15.65
CA SER A 520 -13.91 -25.69 14.25
C SER A 520 -13.96 -26.92 13.35
N CYS A 521 -14.58 -26.79 12.18
CA CYS A 521 -14.69 -27.87 11.19
C CYS A 521 -14.26 -27.39 9.81
N ARG A 522 -14.03 -28.33 8.89
CA ARG A 522 -13.65 -28.05 7.51
C ARG A 522 -14.54 -26.95 6.89
N ASN A 523 -13.90 -26.01 6.20
CA ASN A 523 -14.48 -24.77 5.62
C ASN A 523 -14.77 -23.64 6.63
N GLN A 524 -14.42 -23.77 7.90
CA GLN A 524 -14.44 -22.66 8.84
C GLN A 524 -13.05 -21.99 8.91
N GLN A 525 -13.02 -20.67 9.04
CA GLN A 525 -11.78 -19.87 9.05
C GLN A 525 -10.77 -20.31 10.12
N LYS A 526 -11.25 -20.85 11.25
CA LYS A 526 -10.40 -21.33 12.36
C LYS A 526 -9.93 -22.77 12.20
N TYR A 527 -10.39 -23.51 11.21
CA TYR A 527 -10.00 -24.91 11.03
C TYR A 527 -8.63 -25.00 10.36
N ASP A 528 -7.71 -25.70 11.03
CA ASP A 528 -6.42 -26.09 10.46
C ASP A 528 -6.33 -27.63 10.47
N PRO A 529 -6.26 -28.29 9.31
CA PRO A 529 -6.27 -29.75 9.20
C PRO A 529 -5.10 -30.42 9.94
N PHE A 530 -4.00 -29.71 10.22
CA PHE A 530 -2.90 -30.23 11.02
C PHE A 530 -3.37 -30.69 12.41
N PHE A 531 -4.33 -29.98 13.00
CA PHE A 531 -4.86 -30.26 14.34
C PHE A 531 -6.09 -31.17 14.37
N ASP A 532 -6.59 -31.61 13.20
CA ASP A 532 -7.66 -32.61 13.06
C ASP A 532 -7.06 -34.02 13.20
N LEU A 533 -6.54 -34.32 14.38
CA LEU A 533 -5.65 -35.47 14.61
C LEU A 533 -6.34 -36.82 14.38
N ASN A 534 -7.67 -36.87 14.28
CA ASN A 534 -8.46 -38.06 14.01
C ASN A 534 -9.10 -38.09 12.60
N ASP A 535 -8.82 -37.09 11.76
CA ASP A 535 -9.32 -36.93 10.40
C ASP A 535 -10.86 -36.97 10.28
N ASP A 536 -11.59 -36.57 11.32
CA ASP A 536 -13.06 -36.58 11.31
C ASP A 536 -13.67 -35.33 10.63
N GLY A 537 -12.82 -34.36 10.29
CA GLY A 537 -13.19 -33.10 9.64
C GLY A 537 -13.49 -31.98 10.63
N CYS A 538 -13.31 -32.20 11.94
CA CYS A 538 -13.56 -31.25 13.01
C CYS A 538 -12.53 -31.36 14.13
N ILE A 539 -12.06 -30.21 14.61
CA ILE A 539 -11.15 -30.14 15.76
C ILE A 539 -11.99 -30.05 17.03
N THR A 540 -12.03 -31.16 17.78
CA THR A 540 -12.91 -31.34 18.94
C THR A 540 -12.14 -31.76 20.20
N VAL A 541 -12.88 -32.13 21.25
CA VAL A 541 -12.31 -32.76 22.45
C VAL A 541 -11.54 -34.02 22.14
N ALA A 542 -11.92 -34.76 21.10
CA ALA A 542 -11.23 -35.99 20.73
C ALA A 542 -9.76 -35.72 20.38
N ASP A 543 -9.49 -34.65 19.63
CA ASP A 543 -8.15 -34.29 19.17
C ASP A 543 -7.29 -33.76 20.31
N VAL A 544 -7.84 -32.86 21.14
CA VAL A 544 -7.12 -32.39 22.34
C VAL A 544 -6.79 -33.53 23.30
N MET A 545 -7.70 -34.50 23.46
CA MET A 545 -7.45 -35.66 24.30
C MET A 545 -6.31 -36.54 23.78
N LYS A 546 -6.02 -36.57 22.46
CA LYS A 546 -4.84 -37.28 21.95
C LYS A 546 -3.55 -36.66 22.47
N VAL A 547 -3.44 -35.33 22.42
CA VAL A 547 -2.29 -34.59 22.93
C VAL A 547 -2.18 -34.74 24.45
N LEU A 548 -3.28 -34.56 25.19
CA LEU A 548 -3.29 -34.69 26.65
C LEU A 548 -2.91 -36.09 27.14
N ASN A 549 -3.30 -37.14 26.42
CA ASN A 549 -2.94 -38.52 26.76
C ASN A 549 -1.48 -38.84 26.44
N ALA A 550 -0.86 -38.13 25.50
CA ALA A 550 0.54 -38.24 25.16
C ALA A 550 1.46 -37.30 25.96
N LYS A 551 0.86 -36.35 26.69
CA LYS A 551 1.57 -35.39 27.54
C LYS A 551 2.53 -36.13 28.47
N THR A 552 3.81 -35.86 28.30
CA THR A 552 4.84 -36.37 29.20
C THR A 552 4.85 -35.47 30.42
N VAL A 553 4.37 -35.98 31.56
CA VAL A 553 4.54 -35.28 32.84
C VAL A 553 6.02 -35.31 33.19
N LYS A 554 6.73 -34.20 33.01
CA LYS A 554 8.06 -33.98 33.60
C LYS A 554 7.93 -33.26 34.93
#